data_AF-A0AAV4U1X4-F1
#
_entry.id   AF-A0AAV4U1X4-F1
#
_cell.length_a   1.000
_cell.length_b   1.000
_cell.length_c   1.000
_cell.angle_alpha   90.00
_cell.angle_beta   90.00
_cell.angle_gamma   90.00
#
_symmetry.space_group_name_H-M   'P 1'
#
loop_
_entity.id
_entity.type
_entity.pdbx_description
1 polymer ?
#
loop_
_entity_poly.entity_id
_entity_poly.type
_entity_poly.pdbx_seq_one_letter_code
_entity_poly.pdbx_strand_id
1 'polypeptide(L)'
;MIIIFCRGSSNFERGFSINRDCLRVNMEERKLTAKTIVWGSSRANLGMNNFGVAKQLILSMRKFTSQIFREKKELRKNMRSKRKALCHLKELKPPNFKKLEATEEENLRLEGEIASLKLLQKKH
;
A
#
# COMPACT_ATOMS: atom_id res chain seq x y z
N MET A 1 1.54 -37.11 18.23
CA MET A 1 0.42 -36.18 17.96
C MET A 1 0.15 -35.39 19.22
N ILE A 2 0.46 -34.09 19.23
CA ILE A 2 0.16 -33.18 20.34
C ILE A 2 -0.37 -31.89 19.70
N ILE A 3 -1.67 -31.63 19.87
CA ILE A 3 -2.33 -30.38 19.50
C ILE A 3 -2.56 -29.64 20.81
N ILE A 4 -1.82 -28.55 21.03
CA ILE A 4 -2.05 -27.66 22.18
C ILE A 4 -2.69 -26.39 21.66
N PHE A 5 -3.96 -26.20 22.02
CA PHE A 5 -4.71 -24.96 21.85
C PHE A 5 -4.53 -24.14 23.14
N CYS A 6 -3.67 -23.12 23.13
CA CYS A 6 -3.63 -22.13 24.22
C CYS A 6 -4.28 -20.83 23.76
N ARG A 7 -5.52 -20.62 24.22
CA ARG A 7 -6.24 -19.36 24.13
C ARG A 7 -5.94 -18.60 25.42
N GLY A 8 -5.05 -17.61 25.38
CA GLY A 8 -4.71 -16.85 26.58
C GLY A 8 -3.64 -15.79 26.35
N SER A 9 -4.07 -14.53 26.49
CA SER A 9 -3.29 -13.36 26.94
C SER A 9 -1.97 -13.03 26.24
N SER A 10 -2.02 -11.90 25.52
CA SER A 10 -0.89 -11.10 25.09
C SER A 10 0.14 -10.91 26.21
N ASN A 11 1.42 -11.01 25.84
CA ASN A 11 2.61 -10.75 26.66
C ASN A 11 3.16 -11.97 27.40
N PHE A 12 3.76 -12.92 26.68
CA PHE A 12 4.97 -13.60 27.16
C PHE A 12 5.74 -14.19 25.96
N GLU A 13 7.05 -13.98 25.98
CA GLU A 13 8.10 -14.69 25.23
C GLU A 13 8.37 -14.37 23.75
N ARG A 14 9.28 -13.39 23.59
CA ARG A 14 10.34 -13.40 22.57
C ARG A 14 11.01 -14.78 22.55
N GLY A 15 10.74 -15.63 21.55
CA GLY A 15 11.44 -16.92 21.49
C GLY A 15 11.12 -17.86 20.33
N PHE A 16 9.96 -17.75 19.68
CA PHE A 16 9.66 -18.62 18.53
C PHE A 16 9.98 -17.89 17.22
N SER A 17 11.18 -18.13 16.69
CA SER A 17 11.46 -17.96 15.27
C SER A 17 10.52 -18.90 14.50
N ILE A 18 9.33 -18.42 14.13
CA ILE A 18 8.51 -19.15 13.18
C ILE A 18 9.30 -19.18 11.88
N ASN A 19 9.79 -20.37 11.52
CA ASN A 19 10.56 -20.54 10.30
C ASN A 19 9.69 -20.08 9.12
N ARG A 20 10.05 -18.92 8.55
CA ARG A 20 9.26 -18.25 7.51
C ARG A 20 9.11 -19.14 6.28
N ASP A 21 10.08 -20.02 6.05
CA ASP A 21 10.04 -20.99 4.96
C ASP A 21 8.99 -22.07 5.23
N CYS A 22 8.88 -22.58 6.46
CA CYS A 22 7.82 -23.54 6.83
C CYS A 22 6.43 -22.93 6.73
N LEU A 23 6.25 -21.65 7.09
CA LEU A 23 4.98 -20.94 6.90
C LEU A 23 4.62 -20.81 5.41
N ARG A 24 5.59 -20.48 4.56
CA ARG A 24 5.38 -20.36 3.12
C ARG A 24 4.99 -21.70 2.50
N VAL A 25 5.73 -22.76 2.83
CA VAL A 25 5.46 -24.12 2.35
C VAL A 25 4.08 -24.59 2.82
N ASN A 26 3.73 -24.42 4.10
CA ASN A 26 2.39 -24.76 4.60
C ASN A 26 1.27 -23.98 3.90
N MET A 27 1.49 -22.70 3.57
CA MET A 27 0.50 -21.89 2.86
C MET A 27 0.38 -22.30 1.39
N GLU A 28 1.46 -22.76 0.76
CA GLU A 28 1.45 -23.32 -0.60
C GLU A 28 0.75 -24.68 -0.64
N GLU A 29 1.04 -25.58 0.31
CA GLU A 29 0.36 -26.87 0.46
C GLU A 29 -1.14 -26.69 0.67
N ARG A 30 -1.56 -25.80 1.59
CA ARG A 30 -2.98 -25.50 1.81
C ARG A 30 -3.67 -24.97 0.55
N LYS A 31 -2.98 -24.14 -0.24
CA LYS A 31 -3.49 -23.66 -1.54
C LYS A 31 -3.58 -24.80 -2.55
N LEU A 32 -2.63 -25.73 -2.55
CA LEU A 32 -2.62 -26.88 -3.44
C LEU A 32 -3.79 -27.82 -3.11
N THR A 33 -3.97 -28.15 -1.85
CA THR A 33 -5.07 -29.00 -1.35
C THR A 33 -6.43 -28.38 -1.67
N ALA A 34 -6.61 -27.07 -1.43
CA ALA A 34 -7.84 -26.38 -1.79
C ALA A 34 -8.12 -26.42 -3.30
N LYS A 35 -7.09 -26.22 -4.15
CA LYS A 35 -7.24 -26.38 -5.61
C LYS A 35 -7.65 -27.81 -5.96
N THR A 36 -6.96 -28.82 -5.42
CA THR A 36 -7.25 -30.22 -5.73
C THR A 36 -8.66 -30.61 -5.31
N ILE A 37 -9.16 -30.14 -4.17
CA ILE A 37 -10.55 -30.36 -3.74
C ILE A 37 -11.52 -29.72 -4.73
N VAL A 38 -11.32 -28.44 -5.07
CA VAL A 38 -12.21 -27.74 -6.02
C VAL A 38 -12.21 -28.41 -7.39
N TRP A 39 -11.04 -28.78 -7.91
CA TRP A 39 -10.92 -29.47 -9.19
C TRP A 39 -11.50 -30.88 -9.15
N GLY A 40 -11.27 -31.63 -8.07
CA GLY A 40 -11.83 -32.95 -7.84
C GLY A 40 -13.35 -32.94 -7.76
N SER A 41 -13.92 -32.03 -6.96
CA SER A 41 -15.37 -31.83 -6.86
C SER A 41 -15.99 -31.34 -8.17
N SER A 42 -15.31 -30.44 -8.89
CA SER A 42 -15.79 -29.98 -10.21
C SER A 42 -15.81 -31.12 -11.22
N ARG A 43 -14.81 -32.00 -11.20
CA ARG A 43 -14.70 -33.16 -12.10
C ARG A 43 -15.65 -34.30 -11.73
N ALA A 44 -15.95 -34.47 -10.44
CA ALA A 44 -16.88 -35.48 -9.94
C ALA A 44 -18.36 -35.09 -10.15
N ASN A 45 -18.70 -33.80 -9.99
CA ASN A 45 -20.08 -33.33 -10.04
C ASN A 45 -20.52 -32.81 -11.41
N LEU A 46 -19.59 -32.37 -12.25
CA LEU A 46 -19.87 -31.96 -13.62
C LEU A 46 -19.09 -32.86 -14.57
N GLY A 47 -19.82 -33.67 -15.35
CA GLY A 47 -19.30 -34.33 -16.54
C GLY A 47 -18.83 -33.28 -17.56
N MET A 48 -17.64 -32.72 -17.34
CA MET A 48 -17.06 -31.65 -18.17
C MET A 48 -16.69 -32.12 -19.59
N ASN A 49 -16.82 -33.42 -19.89
CA ASN A 49 -16.58 -33.95 -21.22
C ASN A 49 -17.56 -33.36 -22.27
N ASN A 50 -18.72 -32.85 -21.87
CA ASN A 50 -19.74 -32.28 -22.76
C ASN A 50 -20.06 -30.80 -22.47
N PHE A 51 -19.14 -30.03 -21.84
CA PHE A 51 -19.35 -28.60 -21.71
C PHE A 51 -19.13 -27.94 -23.08
N GLY A 52 -20.20 -27.82 -23.86
CA GLY A 52 -20.21 -27.10 -25.12
C GLY A 52 -19.89 -25.63 -24.86
N VAL A 53 -18.62 -25.25 -25.06
CA VAL A 53 -18.21 -23.85 -24.94
C VAL A 53 -18.86 -23.08 -26.08
N ALA A 54 -20.02 -22.48 -25.80
CA ALA A 54 -20.72 -21.65 -26.78
C ALA A 54 -19.77 -20.53 -27.23
N LYS A 55 -19.72 -20.28 -28.54
CA LYS A 55 -18.89 -19.21 -29.15
C LYS A 55 -19.09 -17.86 -28.46
N GLN A 56 -20.31 -17.59 -27.98
CA GLN A 56 -20.67 -16.41 -27.20
C GLN A 56 -19.90 -16.29 -25.87
N LEU A 57 -19.67 -17.40 -25.17
CA LEU A 57 -18.91 -17.43 -23.91
C LEU A 57 -17.43 -17.11 -24.13
N ILE A 58 -16.85 -17.61 -25.22
CA ILE A 58 -15.46 -17.30 -25.60
C ILE A 58 -15.32 -15.79 -25.91
N LEU A 59 -16.29 -15.25 -26.67
CA LEU A 59 -16.30 -13.84 -27.04
C LEU A 59 -16.51 -12.93 -25.81
N SER A 60 -17.38 -13.31 -24.88
CA SER A 60 -17.60 -12.54 -23.64
C SER A 60 -16.35 -12.57 -22.75
N MET A 61 -15.70 -13.73 -22.59
CA MET A 61 -14.44 -13.84 -21.86
C MET A 61 -13.32 -13.02 -22.49
N ARG A 62 -13.20 -13.01 -23.82
CA ARG A 62 -12.23 -12.14 -24.52
C ARG A 62 -12.47 -10.65 -24.28
N LYS A 63 -13.73 -10.21 -24.34
CA LYS A 63 -14.10 -8.82 -24.04
C LYS A 63 -13.76 -8.46 -22.58
N PHE A 64 -14.20 -9.29 -21.64
CA PHE A 64 -13.97 -9.08 -20.21
C PHE A 64 -12.47 -9.02 -19.84
N THR A 65 -11.69 -9.98 -20.34
CA THR A 65 -10.24 -9.98 -20.13
C THR A 65 -9.58 -8.74 -20.72
N SER A 66 -9.94 -8.35 -21.94
CA SER A 66 -9.42 -7.13 -22.58
C SER A 66 -9.74 -5.86 -21.79
N GLN A 67 -10.93 -5.79 -21.18
CA GLN A 67 -11.35 -4.69 -20.33
C GLN A 67 -10.53 -4.63 -19.03
N ILE A 68 -10.35 -5.76 -18.34
CA ILE A 68 -9.49 -5.83 -17.14
C ILE A 68 -8.06 -5.38 -17.46
N PHE A 69 -7.52 -5.77 -18.62
CA PHE A 69 -6.18 -5.34 -19.03
C PHE A 69 -6.09 -3.82 -19.25
N ARG A 70 -7.13 -3.21 -19.85
CA ARG A 70 -7.21 -1.75 -20.03
C ARG A 70 -7.30 -1.03 -18.67
N GLU A 71 -8.20 -1.46 -17.80
CA GLU A 71 -8.38 -0.90 -16.45
C GLU A 71 -7.10 -1.01 -15.62
N LYS A 72 -6.43 -2.17 -15.65
CA LYS A 72 -5.12 -2.35 -14.98
C LYS A 72 -4.04 -1.42 -15.54
N LYS A 73 -4.05 -1.15 -16.85
CA LYS A 73 -3.09 -0.24 -17.49
C LYS A 73 -3.33 1.20 -17.05
N GLU A 74 -4.59 1.64 -16.97
CA GLU A 74 -4.97 2.96 -16.47
C GLU A 74 -4.65 3.13 -14.99
N LEU A 75 -4.98 2.15 -14.15
CA LEU A 75 -4.59 2.12 -12.73
C LEU A 75 -3.08 2.27 -12.56
N ARG A 76 -2.26 1.57 -13.37
CA ARG A 76 -0.80 1.71 -13.35
C ARG A 76 -0.34 3.12 -13.74
N LYS A 77 -0.98 3.75 -14.73
CA LYS A 77 -0.68 5.14 -15.13
C LYS A 77 -1.02 6.11 -13.99
N ASN A 78 -2.20 5.97 -13.39
CA ASN A 78 -2.65 6.81 -12.28
C ASN A 78 -1.78 6.64 -11.01
N MET A 79 -1.31 5.43 -10.73
CA MET A 79 -0.37 5.20 -9.63
C MET A 79 0.99 5.84 -9.91
N ARG A 80 1.46 5.86 -11.16
CA ARG A 80 2.70 6.56 -11.54
C ARG A 80 2.56 8.07 -11.41
N SER A 81 1.43 8.67 -11.84
CA SER A 81 1.21 10.10 -11.69
C SER A 81 1.11 10.51 -10.21
N LYS A 82 0.39 9.75 -9.39
CA LYS A 82 0.33 9.96 -7.93
C LYS A 82 1.71 9.91 -7.28
N ARG A 83 2.58 8.96 -7.66
CA ARG A 83 3.96 8.89 -7.17
C ARG A 83 4.78 10.11 -7.57
N LYS A 84 4.65 10.59 -8.81
CA LYS A 84 5.34 11.81 -9.27
C LYS A 84 4.89 13.05 -8.49
N ALA A 85 3.59 13.21 -8.27
CA ALA A 85 3.05 14.30 -7.46
C ALA A 85 3.54 14.24 -6.00
N LEU A 86 3.64 13.03 -5.43
CA LEU A 86 4.20 12.83 -4.09
C LEU A 86 5.68 13.21 -4.01
N CYS A 87 6.49 12.86 -5.03
CA CYS A 87 7.88 13.27 -5.12
C CYS A 87 8.01 14.80 -5.17
N HIS A 88 7.24 15.48 -6.02
CA HIS A 88 7.23 16.94 -6.08
C HIS A 88 6.79 17.60 -4.76
N LEU A 89 5.79 17.05 -4.07
CA LEU A 89 5.42 17.53 -2.74
C LEU A 89 6.55 17.36 -1.72
N LYS A 90 7.30 16.26 -1.80
CA LYS A 90 8.45 16.01 -0.93
C LYS A 90 9.61 16.97 -1.24
N GLU A 91 9.79 17.36 -2.49
CA GLU A 91 10.77 18.35 -2.94
C GLU A 91 10.39 19.78 -2.56
N LEU A 92 9.11 20.14 -2.56
CA LEU A 92 8.62 21.49 -2.25
C LEU A 92 8.54 21.80 -0.74
N LYS A 93 8.36 20.77 0.11
CA LYS A 93 8.37 20.95 1.57
C LYS A 93 9.67 21.58 2.11
N PRO A 94 10.87 21.03 1.85
CA PRO A 94 12.12 21.57 2.39
C PRO A 94 12.44 23.04 2.00
N PRO A 95 12.25 23.50 0.74
CA PRO A 95 12.49 24.90 0.39
C PRO A 95 11.46 25.85 1.02
N ASN A 96 10.24 25.39 1.29
CA ASN A 96 9.25 26.20 1.99
C ASN A 96 9.60 26.38 3.47
N PHE A 97 10.14 25.35 4.13
CA PHE A 97 10.64 25.48 5.52
C PHE A 97 11.81 26.47 5.61
N LYS A 98 12.78 26.39 4.69
CA LYS A 98 13.91 27.34 4.66
C LYS A 98 13.49 28.78 4.42
N LYS A 99 12.48 29.01 3.58
CA LYS A 99 11.90 30.35 3.37
C LYS A 99 11.21 30.86 4.62
N LEU A 100 10.49 30.00 5.34
CA LEU A 100 9.82 30.36 6.59
C LEU A 100 10.84 30.76 7.66
N GLU A 101 11.89 29.96 7.87
CA GLU A 101 12.98 30.28 8.80
C GLU A 101 13.65 31.61 8.45
N ALA A 102 13.97 31.85 7.18
CA ALA A 102 14.56 33.10 6.74
C ALA A 102 13.63 34.31 6.99
N THR A 103 12.32 34.13 6.82
CA THR A 103 11.32 35.19 7.07
C THR A 103 11.18 35.47 8.57
N GLU A 104 11.24 34.43 9.42
CA GLU A 104 11.23 34.58 10.88
C GLU A 104 12.49 35.30 11.40
N GLU A 105 13.66 34.97 10.86
CA GLU A 105 14.92 35.65 11.20
C GLU A 105 14.90 37.14 10.80
N GLU A 106 14.38 37.47 9.61
CA GLU A 106 14.22 38.86 9.19
C GLU A 106 13.23 39.64 10.06
N ASN A 107 12.11 39.02 10.45
CA ASN A 107 11.14 39.64 11.35
C ASN A 107 11.76 39.95 12.74
N LEU A 108 12.53 39.03 13.31
CA LEU A 108 13.22 39.24 14.58
C LEU A 108 14.24 40.39 14.50
N ARG A 109 14.95 40.53 13.37
CA ARG A 109 15.85 41.67 13.15
C ARG A 109 15.11 42.99 13.10
N LEU A 110 14.02 43.05 12.33
CA LEU A 110 13.18 44.25 12.22
C LEU A 110 12.56 44.64 13.57
N GLU A 111 12.11 43.68 14.37
CA GLU A 111 11.62 43.94 15.73
C GLU A 111 12.71 44.52 16.65
N GLY A 112 13.94 44.04 16.54
CA GLY A 112 15.10 44.58 17.26
C GLY A 112 15.44 46.01 16.86
N GLU A 113 15.38 46.33 15.56
CA GLU A 113 15.57 47.70 15.06
C GLU A 113 14.44 48.64 15.52
N ILE A 114 13.19 48.19 15.46
CA ILE A 114 12.03 48.95 15.96
C ILE A 114 12.16 49.23 17.45
N ALA A 115 12.58 48.25 18.25
CA ALA A 115 12.80 48.42 19.68
C ALA A 115 13.91 49.44 19.98
N SER A 116 15.00 49.38 19.20
CA SER A 116 16.14 50.31 19.32
C SER A 116 15.75 51.75 18.97
N LEU A 117 14.96 51.94 17.90
CA LEU A 117 14.45 53.24 17.48
C LEU A 117 13.46 53.82 18.50
N LYS A 118 12.58 53.00 19.09
CA LYS A 118 11.67 53.43 20.18
C LYS A 118 12.42 53.88 21.44
N LEU A 119 13.55 53.26 21.76
CA LEU A 119 14.40 53.68 22.89
C LEU A 119 15.09 55.02 22.64
N LEU A 120 15.50 55.29 21.41
CA LEU A 120 16.08 56.58 21.01
C LEU A 120 15.04 57.71 21.06
N GLN A 121 13.80 57.46 20.63
CA GLN A 121 12.72 58.45 20.72
C GLN A 121 12.29 58.79 22.15
N LYS A 122 12.50 57.89 23.13
CA LYS A 122 12.19 58.16 24.55
C LYS A 122 13.25 59.00 25.27
N LYS A 123 14.41 59.23 24.66
CA LYS A 123 15.53 60.00 25.25
C LYS A 123 15.56 61.47 24.83
N HIS A 124 14.65 61.89 23.95
CA HIS A 124 14.36 63.28 23.63
C HIS A 124 13.00 63.67 24.24
#